data_AF-A0A2E4YD84-F1
#
_entry.id   AF-A0A2E4YD84-F1
#
_cell.length_a   1.000
_cell.length_b   1.000
_cell.length_c   1.000
_cell.angle_alpha   90.00
_cell.angle_beta   90.00
_cell.angle_gamma   90.00
#
_symmetry.space_group_name_H-M   'P 1'
#
loop_
_entity.id
_entity.type
_entity.pdbx_description
1 polymer ?
#
loop_
_entity_poly.entity_id
_entity_poly.type
_entity_poly.pdbx_seq_one_letter_code
_entity_poly.pdbx_strand_id
1 'polypeptide(L)'
;MKGYVIYLPSYPDSVSMANRAMETGTMRNWDLELFEGVNGMEKGLSDYNLKVYKHKKAERLLARPGTQGCFLSQYLLWQKCHTTNKPICIFEHDVIFKKPMGEYEECDVYKFEGFKKAKPIPPGNWYEGARAYRITPYGAKKILRWVHANGAMPADWMLCDGIVDMRFDKYNKVTFQTNVSFTKDLS
;
A
#
# COMPACT_ATOMS: atom_id res chain seq x y z
N MET A 1 -9.44 9.08 12.04
CA MET A 1 -8.99 9.03 10.63
C MET A 1 -9.28 7.63 10.15
N LYS A 2 -9.92 7.48 8.99
CA LYS A 2 -10.33 6.17 8.48
C LYS A 2 -9.11 5.41 7.94
N GLY A 3 -8.98 4.14 8.31
CA GLY A 3 -8.03 3.19 7.76
C GLY A 3 -8.71 2.13 6.92
N TYR A 4 -8.06 1.70 5.84
CA TYR A 4 -8.56 0.68 4.94
C TYR A 4 -7.64 -0.53 4.96
N VAL A 5 -8.18 -1.70 5.30
CA VAL A 5 -7.47 -2.99 5.25
C VAL A 5 -7.80 -3.69 3.94
N ILE A 6 -6.83 -3.72 3.04
CA ILE A 6 -6.93 -4.38 1.72
C ILE A 6 -6.97 -5.88 1.92
N TYR A 7 -7.98 -6.55 1.38
CA TYR A 7 -8.09 -8.01 1.38
C TYR A 7 -8.69 -8.53 0.07
N LEU A 8 -8.43 -9.79 -0.26
CA LEU A 8 -9.05 -10.49 -1.38
C LEU A 8 -10.11 -11.48 -0.84
N PRO A 9 -11.41 -11.27 -1.10
CA PRO A 9 -12.49 -12.06 -0.51
C PRO A 9 -12.50 -13.52 -0.98
N SER A 10 -12.03 -13.78 -2.20
CA SER A 10 -11.95 -15.12 -2.79
C SER A 10 -10.84 -15.99 -2.20
N TYR A 11 -9.99 -15.46 -1.30
CA TYR A 11 -8.84 -16.15 -0.75
C TYR A 11 -8.95 -16.27 0.78
N PRO A 12 -9.23 -17.47 1.31
CA PRO A 12 -9.45 -17.68 2.75
C PRO A 12 -8.31 -17.17 3.64
N ASP A 13 -7.05 -17.35 3.22
CA ASP A 13 -5.90 -16.84 3.97
C ASP A 13 -5.89 -15.31 4.04
N SER A 14 -6.29 -14.64 2.95
CA SER A 14 -6.42 -13.19 2.94
C SER A 14 -7.53 -12.72 3.87
N VAL A 15 -8.67 -13.40 3.87
CA VAL A 15 -9.81 -13.09 4.75
C VAL A 15 -9.41 -13.28 6.21
N SER A 16 -8.76 -14.39 6.54
CA SER A 16 -8.28 -14.70 7.89
C SER A 16 -7.31 -13.63 8.41
N MET A 17 -6.30 -13.26 7.62
CA MET A 17 -5.34 -12.22 8.00
C MET A 17 -6.01 -10.85 8.16
N ALA A 18 -6.91 -10.47 7.23
CA ALA A 18 -7.64 -9.21 7.31
C ALA A 18 -8.54 -9.14 8.55
N ASN A 19 -9.22 -10.25 8.91
CA ASN A 19 -10.02 -10.33 10.13
C ASN A 19 -9.15 -10.10 11.39
N ARG A 20 -7.96 -10.71 11.46
CA ARG A 20 -7.00 -10.46 12.54
C ARG A 20 -6.53 -9.00 12.57
N ALA A 21 -6.27 -8.41 11.40
CA ALA A 21 -5.91 -6.99 11.31
C ALA A 21 -7.04 -6.10 11.86
N MET A 22 -8.28 -6.34 11.45
CA MET A 22 -9.47 -5.63 11.93
C MET A 22 -9.67 -5.78 13.44
N GLU A 23 -9.54 -7.00 13.97
CA GLU A 23 -9.66 -7.29 15.40
C GLU A 23 -8.60 -6.54 16.21
N THR A 24 -7.32 -6.71 15.84
CA THR A 24 -6.21 -6.09 16.57
C THR A 24 -6.24 -4.56 16.49
N GLY A 25 -6.69 -3.99 15.38
CA GLY A 25 -6.85 -2.54 15.20
C GLY A 25 -8.03 -1.98 16.00
N THR A 26 -9.19 -2.65 15.97
CA THR A 26 -10.39 -2.23 16.72
C THR A 26 -10.12 -2.23 18.22
N MET A 27 -9.45 -3.26 18.75
CA MET A 27 -8.99 -3.30 20.15
C MET A 27 -8.09 -2.12 20.54
N ARG A 28 -7.50 -1.42 19.57
CA ARG A 28 -6.59 -0.29 19.74
C ARG A 28 -7.20 1.03 19.27
N ASN A 29 -8.52 1.07 19.13
CA ASN A 29 -9.30 2.25 18.74
C ASN A 29 -8.92 2.80 17.35
N TRP A 30 -8.48 1.94 16.44
CA TRP A 30 -8.36 2.33 15.03
C TRP A 30 -9.75 2.31 14.37
N ASP A 31 -10.06 3.37 13.65
CA ASP A 31 -11.26 3.45 12.82
C ASP A 31 -10.98 2.77 11.48
N LEU A 32 -11.34 1.49 11.35
CA LEU A 32 -10.99 0.63 10.22
C LEU A 32 -12.19 0.20 9.39
N GLU A 33 -11.95 -0.06 8.12
CA GLU A 33 -12.90 -0.63 7.16
C GLU A 33 -12.16 -1.62 6.26
N LEU A 34 -12.81 -2.73 5.92
CA LEU A 34 -12.28 -3.65 4.90
C LEU A 34 -12.40 -3.02 3.52
N PHE A 35 -11.37 -3.18 2.70
CA PHE A 35 -11.37 -2.73 1.31
C PHE A 35 -11.07 -3.93 0.41
N GLU A 36 -12.03 -4.26 -0.47
CA GLU A 36 -11.84 -5.31 -1.45
C GLU A 36 -10.73 -4.89 -2.44
N GLY A 37 -9.61 -5.60 -2.37
CA GLY A 37 -8.47 -5.41 -3.25
C GLY A 37 -8.74 -5.94 -4.65
N VAL A 38 -7.89 -5.52 -5.59
CA VAL A 38 -7.93 -6.00 -6.97
C VAL A 38 -7.26 -7.37 -7.06
N ASN A 39 -8.03 -8.39 -7.46
CA ASN A 39 -7.47 -9.68 -7.82
C ASN A 39 -6.70 -9.56 -9.15
N GLY A 40 -5.37 -9.63 -9.08
CA GLY A 40 -4.50 -9.51 -10.25
C GLY A 40 -4.63 -10.64 -11.28
N MET A 41 -5.27 -11.75 -10.91
CA MET A 41 -5.61 -12.83 -11.83
C MET A 41 -6.78 -12.48 -12.75
N GLU A 42 -7.64 -11.55 -12.33
CA GLU A 42 -8.85 -11.16 -13.03
C GLU A 42 -8.72 -9.81 -13.74
N LYS A 43 -7.97 -8.88 -13.14
CA LYS A 43 -7.79 -7.52 -13.64
C LYS A 43 -6.33 -7.10 -13.61
N GLY A 44 -5.93 -6.36 -14.62
CA GLY A 44 -4.60 -5.81 -14.77
C GLY A 44 -4.55 -4.32 -15.05
N LEU A 45 -3.36 -3.78 -15.30
CA LEU A 45 -3.15 -2.34 -15.51
C LEU A 45 -3.96 -1.79 -16.69
N SER A 46 -4.14 -2.58 -17.75
CA SER A 46 -4.90 -2.19 -18.95
C SER A 46 -6.37 -1.91 -18.65
N ASP A 47 -6.98 -2.64 -17.71
CA ASP A 47 -8.37 -2.43 -17.30
C ASP A 47 -8.60 -1.05 -16.66
N TYR A 48 -7.52 -0.41 -16.21
CA TYR A 48 -7.52 0.92 -15.61
C TYR A 48 -6.87 1.98 -16.51
N ASN A 49 -6.60 1.66 -17.79
CA ASN A 49 -5.86 2.52 -18.74
C ASN A 49 -4.49 2.97 -18.21
N LEU A 50 -3.82 2.10 -17.45
CA LEU A 50 -2.48 2.35 -16.91
C LEU A 50 -1.44 1.57 -17.71
N LYS A 51 -0.27 2.17 -17.88
CA LYS A 51 0.91 1.52 -18.46
C LYS A 51 1.93 1.24 -17.36
N VAL A 52 2.80 0.26 -17.55
CA VAL A 52 3.95 0.04 -16.67
C VAL A 52 5.05 1.09 -16.91
N TYR A 53 5.77 1.47 -15.86
CA TYR A 53 6.95 2.30 -15.95
C TYR A 53 8.04 1.59 -16.76
N LYS A 54 8.62 2.28 -17.75
CA LYS A 54 9.63 1.74 -18.66
C LYS A 54 10.96 1.50 -17.95
N HIS A 55 11.02 0.39 -17.22
CA HIS A 55 12.20 -0.06 -16.49
C HIS A 55 12.15 -1.57 -16.33
N LYS A 56 13.16 -2.28 -16.85
CA LYS A 56 13.20 -3.75 -16.95
C LYS A 56 12.77 -4.50 -15.69
N LYS A 57 13.20 -4.02 -14.50
CA LYS A 57 12.83 -4.66 -13.23
C LYS A 57 11.39 -4.34 -12.82
N ALA A 58 10.88 -3.14 -13.11
CA ALA A 58 9.50 -2.77 -12.83
C ALA A 58 8.55 -3.60 -13.71
N GLU A 59 8.84 -3.69 -15.01
CA GLU A 59 8.11 -4.52 -15.98
C GLU A 59 8.04 -5.98 -15.54
N ARG A 60 9.18 -6.58 -15.18
CA ARG A 60 9.22 -7.96 -14.70
C ARG A 60 8.42 -8.19 -13.41
N LEU A 61 8.47 -7.24 -12.47
CA LEU A 61 7.75 -7.37 -11.20
C LEU A 61 6.24 -7.21 -11.41
N LEU A 62 5.82 -6.19 -12.16
CA LEU A 62 4.41 -5.94 -12.45
C LEU A 62 3.79 -6.91 -13.45
N ALA A 63 4.59 -7.74 -14.15
CA ALA A 63 4.08 -8.87 -14.92
C ALA A 63 3.48 -9.98 -14.03
N ARG A 64 3.78 -9.98 -12.72
CA ARG A 64 3.19 -10.94 -11.77
C ARG A 64 1.79 -10.45 -11.38
N PRO A 65 0.75 -11.28 -11.56
CA PRO A 65 -0.62 -10.96 -11.16
C PRO A 65 -0.69 -10.40 -9.73
N GLY A 66 -0.09 -11.08 -8.76
CA GLY A 66 -0.09 -10.63 -7.37
C GLY A 66 0.54 -9.25 -7.12
N THR A 67 1.63 -8.94 -7.82
CA THR A 67 2.27 -7.60 -7.72
C THR A 67 1.41 -6.53 -8.40
N GLN A 68 0.76 -6.88 -9.51
CA GLN A 68 -0.12 -5.98 -10.23
C GLN A 68 -1.41 -5.67 -9.45
N GLY A 69 -2.04 -6.69 -8.87
CA GLY A 69 -3.21 -6.54 -7.99
C GLY A 69 -2.88 -5.73 -6.72
N CYS A 70 -1.71 -5.96 -6.11
CA CYS A 70 -1.22 -5.15 -4.99
C CYS A 70 -1.10 -3.66 -5.37
N PHE A 71 -0.44 -3.35 -6.51
CA PHE A 71 -0.36 -1.98 -7.00
C PHE A 71 -1.75 -1.36 -7.26
N LEU A 72 -2.64 -2.08 -7.94
CA LEU A 72 -3.96 -1.56 -8.29
C LEU A 72 -4.83 -1.30 -7.04
N SER A 73 -4.77 -2.18 -6.05
CA SER A 73 -5.48 -1.99 -4.78
C SER A 73 -5.04 -0.71 -4.07
N GLN A 74 -3.73 -0.45 -4.04
CA GLN A 74 -3.14 0.75 -3.45
C GLN A 74 -3.50 1.99 -4.29
N TYR A 75 -3.45 1.88 -5.63
CA TYR A 75 -3.81 2.93 -6.57
C TYR A 75 -5.26 3.42 -6.39
N LEU A 76 -6.22 2.50 -6.22
CA LEU A 76 -7.62 2.85 -5.97
C LEU A 76 -7.79 3.62 -4.65
N LEU A 77 -7.05 3.24 -3.61
CA LEU A 77 -7.04 3.97 -2.34
C LEU A 77 -6.35 5.33 -2.44
N TRP A 78 -5.31 5.49 -3.26
CA TRP A 78 -4.75 6.81 -3.58
C TRP A 78 -5.76 7.69 -4.30
N GLN A 79 -6.47 7.15 -5.29
CA GLN A 79 -7.57 7.86 -5.95
C GLN A 79 -8.63 8.27 -4.94
N LYS A 80 -9.07 7.36 -4.06
CA LYS A 80 -10.03 7.64 -2.99
C LYS A 80 -9.55 8.76 -2.06
N CYS A 81 -8.30 8.71 -1.60
CA CYS A 81 -7.70 9.75 -0.76
C CYS A 81 -7.73 11.11 -1.45
N HIS A 82 -7.34 11.14 -2.72
CA HIS A 82 -7.32 12.37 -3.51
C HIS A 82 -8.73 12.93 -3.76
N THR A 83 -9.68 12.10 -4.20
CA THR A 83 -11.04 12.53 -4.58
C THR A 83 -11.88 12.94 -3.37
N THR A 84 -11.74 12.23 -2.25
CA THR A 84 -12.45 12.59 -1.01
C THR A 84 -11.80 13.75 -0.27
N ASN A 85 -10.59 14.15 -0.68
CA ASN A 85 -9.78 15.18 -0.04
C ASN A 85 -9.63 14.99 1.48
N LYS A 86 -9.48 13.73 1.92
CA LYS A 86 -9.29 13.35 3.33
C LYS A 86 -8.08 12.43 3.46
N PRO A 87 -7.18 12.67 4.44
CA PRO A 87 -6.13 11.72 4.76
C PRO A 87 -6.72 10.37 5.16
N ILE A 88 -6.07 9.30 4.73
CA ILE A 88 -6.46 7.92 5.04
C ILE A 88 -5.24 7.12 5.48
N CYS A 89 -5.48 6.03 6.21
CA CYS A 89 -4.49 4.98 6.39
C CYS A 89 -4.78 3.83 5.43
N ILE A 90 -3.72 3.22 4.90
CA ILE A 90 -3.79 2.07 4.01
C ILE A 90 -2.98 0.94 4.63
N PHE A 91 -3.61 -0.22 4.72
CA PHE A 91 -3.07 -1.42 5.33
C PHE A 91 -3.24 -2.62 4.39
N GLU A 92 -2.21 -3.44 4.24
CA GLU A 92 -2.34 -4.78 3.68
C GLU A 92 -2.93 -5.72 4.75
N HIS A 93 -3.60 -6.78 4.32
CA HIS A 93 -4.26 -7.75 5.20
C HIS A 93 -3.39 -8.38 6.29
N ASP A 94 -2.07 -8.44 6.13
CA ASP A 94 -1.15 -9.18 7.01
C ASP A 94 -0.66 -8.36 8.21
N VAL A 95 -1.15 -7.13 8.36
CA VAL A 95 -0.76 -6.25 9.49
C VAL A 95 -1.34 -6.71 10.82
N ILE A 96 -0.63 -6.34 11.89
CA ILE A 96 -1.06 -6.47 13.29
C ILE A 96 -0.85 -5.13 13.96
N PHE A 97 -1.92 -4.58 14.53
CA PHE A 97 -1.83 -3.36 15.32
C PHE A 97 -1.32 -3.69 16.72
N LYS A 98 -0.32 -2.95 17.20
CA LYS A 98 0.28 -3.10 18.53
C LYS A 98 -0.08 -1.96 19.47
N LYS A 99 -0.28 -0.76 18.94
CA LYS A 99 -0.64 0.47 19.69
C LYS A 99 -1.73 1.28 18.96
N PRO A 100 -2.41 2.23 19.63
CA PRO A 100 -3.26 3.21 18.95
C PRO A 100 -2.44 4.10 17.98
N MET A 101 -3.13 4.83 17.11
CA MET A 101 -2.51 5.77 16.13
C MET A 101 -1.53 6.75 16.78
N GLY A 102 -1.92 7.36 17.90
CA GLY A 102 -1.11 8.34 18.64
C GLY A 102 -0.62 9.50 17.77
N GLU A 103 0.53 10.06 18.14
CA GLU A 103 1.19 11.15 17.41
C GLU A 103 1.87 10.65 16.14
N TYR A 104 1.89 11.46 15.09
CA TYR A 104 2.59 11.18 13.85
C TYR A 104 3.15 12.48 13.26
N GLU A 105 4.20 12.36 12.46
CA GLU A 105 4.81 13.52 11.79
C GLU A 105 3.97 13.91 10.56
N GLU A 106 3.72 15.21 10.37
CA GLU A 106 3.07 15.70 9.15
C GLU A 106 4.02 15.58 7.96
N CYS A 107 3.57 14.83 6.96
CA CYS A 107 4.28 14.50 5.72
C CYS A 107 3.28 13.97 4.69
N ASP A 108 3.73 13.71 3.46
CA ASP A 108 2.88 13.10 2.44
C ASP A 108 2.52 11.65 2.81
N VAL A 109 3.52 10.88 3.25
CA VAL A 109 3.39 9.47 3.61
C VAL A 109 4.08 9.20 4.96
N TYR A 110 3.33 8.74 5.95
CA TYR A 110 3.86 8.30 7.24
C TYR A 110 3.79 6.78 7.32
N LYS A 111 4.93 6.08 7.17
CA LYS A 111 4.98 4.61 7.17
C LYS A 111 4.99 4.07 8.61
N PHE A 112 4.09 3.12 8.89
CA PHE A 112 4.05 2.40 10.16
C PHE A 112 4.89 1.12 10.16
N GLU A 113 5.18 0.58 8.98
CA GLU A 113 5.96 -0.64 8.77
C GLU A 113 6.79 -0.46 7.48
N GLY A 114 7.85 -1.27 7.30
CA GLY A 114 8.62 -1.30 6.05
C GLY A 114 9.75 -0.28 6.04
N PHE A 115 10.66 -0.40 7.02
CA PHE A 115 11.75 0.56 7.27
C PHE A 115 13.09 0.14 6.66
N LYS A 116 13.14 -1.02 5.99
CA LYS A 116 14.36 -1.52 5.38
C LYS A 116 14.60 -0.83 4.04
N LYS A 117 15.59 0.05 4.01
CA LYS A 117 16.02 0.73 2.79
C LYS A 117 16.55 -0.29 1.78
N ALA A 118 16.07 -0.21 0.54
CA ALA A 118 16.51 -1.07 -0.55
C ALA A 118 17.41 -0.34 -1.54
N LYS A 119 17.95 -1.07 -2.53
CA LYS A 119 18.74 -0.45 -3.62
C LYS A 119 17.87 0.60 -4.32
N PRO A 120 18.33 1.85 -4.45
CA PRO A 120 17.54 2.93 -5.03
C PRO A 120 17.08 2.61 -6.45
N ILE A 121 15.97 3.22 -6.82
CA ILE A 121 15.40 3.20 -8.18
C ILE A 121 15.61 4.58 -8.82
N PRO A 122 15.47 4.73 -10.14
CA PRO A 122 15.69 6.02 -10.79
C PRO A 122 14.87 7.17 -10.17
N PRO A 123 13.61 6.95 -9.73
CA PRO A 123 12.84 8.00 -9.04
C PRO A 123 13.30 8.35 -7.63
N GLY A 124 14.14 7.57 -6.95
CA GLY A 124 14.61 7.89 -5.60
C GLY A 124 14.91 6.70 -4.69
N ASN A 125 15.13 7.00 -3.41
CA ASN A 125 15.23 6.01 -2.35
C ASN A 125 13.84 5.49 -1.98
N TRP A 126 13.74 4.18 -1.80
CA TRP A 126 12.52 3.51 -1.39
C TRP A 126 12.83 2.47 -0.32
N TYR A 127 11.78 2.03 0.36
CA TYR A 127 11.86 1.15 1.51
C TYR A 127 10.87 -0.01 1.32
N GLU A 128 11.30 -1.23 1.66
CA GLU A 128 10.55 -2.45 1.40
C GLU A 128 9.12 -2.38 1.97
N GLY A 129 8.12 -2.80 1.18
CA GLY A 129 6.74 -3.00 1.62
C GLY A 129 5.87 -1.74 1.64
N ALA A 130 4.65 -1.84 1.11
CA ALA A 130 3.59 -0.83 1.23
C ALA A 130 2.52 -1.26 2.24
N ARG A 131 2.93 -2.03 3.26
CA ARG A 131 2.03 -2.76 4.16
C ARG A 131 1.18 -1.87 5.05
N ALA A 132 1.74 -0.79 5.58
CA ALA A 132 1.04 0.05 6.54
C ALA A 132 1.54 1.48 6.50
N TYR A 133 0.69 2.41 6.10
CA TYR A 133 1.04 3.83 6.09
C TYR A 133 -0.19 4.74 6.11
N ARG A 134 0.00 5.97 6.59
CA ARG A 134 -0.92 7.10 6.38
C ARG A 134 -0.50 7.83 5.11
N ILE A 135 -1.46 8.32 4.34
CA ILE A 135 -1.22 9.20 3.19
C ILE A 135 -2.17 10.40 3.20
N THR A 136 -1.65 11.57 2.82
CA THR A 136 -2.44 12.80 2.64
C THR A 136 -3.03 12.89 1.22
N PRO A 137 -4.08 13.70 1.00
CA PRO A 137 -4.58 13.96 -0.35
C PRO A 137 -3.53 14.55 -1.29
N TYR A 138 -2.61 15.36 -0.75
CA TYR A 138 -1.51 15.93 -1.50
C TYR A 138 -0.47 14.87 -1.90
N GLY A 139 -0.06 14.01 -0.97
CA GLY A 139 0.81 12.86 -1.25
C GLY A 139 0.21 11.93 -2.29
N ALA A 140 -1.07 11.57 -2.14
CA ALA A 140 -1.79 10.75 -3.10
C ALA A 140 -1.83 11.39 -4.49
N LYS A 141 -2.08 12.70 -4.58
CA LYS A 141 -2.05 13.44 -5.84
C LYS A 141 -0.67 13.40 -6.51
N LYS A 142 0.43 13.51 -5.76
CA LYS A 142 1.80 13.39 -6.32
C LYS A 142 2.01 12.02 -6.95
N ILE A 143 1.65 10.95 -6.23
CA ILE A 143 1.76 9.56 -6.71
C ILE A 143 0.92 9.38 -7.97
N LEU A 144 -0.36 9.77 -7.97
CA LEU A 144 -1.24 9.64 -9.12
C LEU A 144 -0.71 10.37 -10.35
N ARG A 145 -0.26 11.63 -10.20
CA ARG A 145 0.36 12.38 -11.30
C ARG A 145 1.61 11.69 -11.84
N TRP A 146 2.42 11.11 -10.97
CA TRP A 146 3.60 10.36 -11.37
C TRP A 146 3.22 9.12 -12.19
N VAL A 147 2.22 8.35 -11.74
CA VAL A 147 1.71 7.17 -12.47
C VAL A 147 1.23 7.55 -13.87
N HIS A 148 0.45 8.62 -14.00
CA HIS A 148 -0.06 9.06 -15.30
C HIS A 148 1.04 9.54 -16.25
N ALA A 149 2.06 10.22 -15.73
CA ALA A 149 3.18 10.70 -16.54
C ALA A 149 4.12 9.54 -16.96
N ASN A 150 4.48 8.67 -16.02
CA ASN A 150 5.61 7.74 -16.17
C ASN A 150 5.20 6.28 -16.32
N GLY A 151 4.04 5.89 -15.78
CA GLY A 151 3.57 4.50 -15.67
C GLY A 151 3.63 3.97 -14.24
N ALA A 152 3.13 2.76 -14.01
CA ALA A 152 3.08 2.08 -12.72
C ALA A 152 4.41 1.42 -12.35
N MET A 153 4.73 1.41 -11.06
CA MET A 153 5.78 0.57 -10.44
C MET A 153 5.15 -0.25 -9.30
N PRO A 154 5.84 -1.26 -8.73
CA PRO A 154 5.38 -1.90 -7.49
C PRO A 154 4.97 -0.87 -6.42
N ALA A 155 3.95 -1.17 -5.61
CA ALA A 155 3.35 -0.20 -4.70
C ALA A 155 4.36 0.45 -3.72
N ASP A 156 5.32 -0.32 -3.22
CA ASP A 156 6.39 0.17 -2.34
C ASP A 156 7.41 1.05 -3.05
N TRP A 157 7.63 0.85 -4.35
CA TRP A 157 8.45 1.73 -5.18
C TRP A 157 7.79 3.08 -5.43
N MET A 158 6.45 3.12 -5.45
CA MET A 158 5.70 4.37 -5.55
C MET A 158 5.84 5.24 -4.29
N LEU A 159 6.18 4.64 -3.15
CA LEU A 159 6.49 5.30 -1.88
C LEU A 159 7.99 5.62 -1.79
N CYS A 160 8.49 6.45 -2.69
CA CYS A 160 9.90 6.87 -2.72
C CYS A 160 10.07 8.38 -2.55
N ASP A 161 11.25 8.78 -2.06
CA ASP A 161 11.55 10.17 -1.66
C ASP A 161 11.63 11.18 -2.82
N GLY A 162 11.77 10.73 -4.06
CA GLY A 162 11.61 11.61 -5.23
C GLY A 162 10.17 11.77 -5.73
N ILE A 163 9.18 11.11 -5.10
CA ILE A 163 7.75 11.31 -5.39
C ILE A 163 7.03 11.94 -4.19
N VAL A 164 7.32 11.50 -2.97
CA VAL A 164 6.61 11.91 -1.74
C VAL A 164 7.59 12.23 -0.62
N ASP A 165 7.25 13.21 0.24
CA ASP A 165 7.92 13.37 1.53
C ASP A 165 7.47 12.27 2.49
N MET A 166 8.43 11.49 3.01
CA MET A 166 8.14 10.29 3.77
C MET A 166 8.79 10.31 5.15
N ARG A 167 8.00 10.02 6.18
CA ARG A 167 8.44 9.83 7.56
C ARG A 167 8.10 8.42 8.04
N PHE A 168 8.76 8.00 9.11
CA PHE A 168 8.69 6.63 9.62
C PHE A 168 8.26 6.60 11.07
N ASP A 169 7.39 5.64 11.39
CA ASP A 169 6.96 5.41 12.76
C ASP A 169 8.08 4.85 13.63
N LYS A 170 8.50 5.66 14.61
CA LYS A 170 9.52 5.26 15.59
C LYS A 170 8.93 4.54 16.80
N TYR A 171 7.61 4.31 16.81
CA TYR A 171 6.87 3.85 17.99
C TYR A 171 6.40 2.39 17.90
N ASN A 172 6.66 1.71 16.76
CA ASN A 172 6.26 0.33 16.50
C ASN A 172 4.75 0.11 16.71
N LYS A 173 3.93 0.97 16.09
CA LYS A 173 2.47 0.92 16.23
C LYS A 173 1.84 -0.23 15.46
N VAL A 174 2.41 -0.58 14.32
CA VAL A 174 1.95 -1.63 13.43
C VAL A 174 3.13 -2.54 13.11
N THR A 175 2.89 -3.84 13.13
CA THR A 175 3.81 -4.85 12.61
C THR A 175 3.06 -5.73 11.62
N PHE A 176 3.65 -6.83 11.16
CA PHE A 176 2.98 -7.78 10.28
C PHE A 176 3.31 -9.20 10.70
N GLN A 177 2.43 -10.13 10.35
CA GLN A 177 2.67 -11.55 10.48
C GLN A 177 2.02 -12.23 9.28
N THR A 178 2.80 -12.93 8.48
CA THR A 178 2.28 -13.63 7.32
C THR A 178 2.78 -15.07 7.29
N ASN A 179 1.94 -15.97 6.78
CA ASN A 179 2.32 -17.33 6.45
C ASN A 179 2.41 -17.56 4.93
N VAL A 180 1.98 -16.58 4.10
CA VAL A 180 1.87 -16.68 2.63
C VAL A 180 2.14 -15.32 1.95
N SER A 181 2.72 -15.31 0.74
CA SER A 181 3.03 -14.07 0.03
C SER A 181 2.19 -13.92 -1.24
N PHE A 182 1.08 -13.17 -1.17
CA PHE A 182 0.20 -12.95 -2.33
C PHE A 182 0.87 -12.23 -3.51
N THR A 183 1.98 -11.52 -3.31
CA THR A 183 2.71 -10.91 -4.45
C THR A 183 3.60 -11.89 -5.21
N LYS A 184 3.95 -13.03 -4.59
CA LYS A 184 4.84 -14.05 -5.15
C LYS A 184 4.14 -15.37 -5.46
N ASP A 185 3.18 -15.72 -4.62
CA ASP A 185 2.53 -17.03 -4.56
C ASP A 185 1.14 -17.01 -5.20
N LEU A 186 0.64 -15.82 -5.59
CA LEU A 186 -0.60 -15.72 -6.36
C LEU A 186 -0.35 -16.22 -7.79
N SER A 187 -0.91 -17.39 -8.06
CA SER A 187 -0.80 -18.17 -9.29
C SER A 187 -2.14 -18.43 -9.94
#